data_AF-A0A6G2DX42-F1
#
_entry.id   AF-A0A6G2DX42-F1
#
_cell.length_a   1.000
_cell.length_b   1.000
_cell.length_c   1.000
_cell.angle_alpha   90.00
_cell.angle_beta   90.00
_cell.angle_gamma   90.00
#
_symmetry.space_group_name_H-M   'P 1'
#
loop_
_entity.id
_entity.type
_entity.pdbx_description
1 polymer ?
#
loop_
_entity_poly.entity_id
_entity_poly.type
_entity_poly.pdbx_seq_one_letter_code
_entity_poly.pdbx_strand_id
1 'polypeptide(L)'
;AGTTFPIDRQLSSDLLEFKQPYTNSLDAVSDRDFILEFLSNASILMMHMSRFCEEMINWCSFEYQFITLSDTFTTGSSIMPQKKNPDMAELIRGKTGRVYGHLFGLLTVMKSLPLAYNK
;
A
#
# COMPACT_ATOMS: atom_id res chain seq x y z
N ALA A 1 -14.90 -2.67 -26.39
CA ALA A 1 -15.59 -2.32 -27.65
C ALA A 1 -16.40 -1.04 -27.54
N GLY A 2 -17.04 -0.76 -26.39
CA GLY A 2 -17.89 0.42 -26.18
C GLY A 2 -19.37 0.05 -26.21
N THR A 3 -20.22 0.91 -25.66
CA THR A 3 -21.68 0.73 -25.73
C THR A 3 -22.20 1.07 -27.12
N THR A 4 -23.27 0.43 -27.57
CA THR A 4 -23.96 0.73 -28.83
C THR A 4 -24.95 1.88 -28.71
N PHE A 5 -25.26 2.31 -27.49
CA PHE A 5 -26.11 3.48 -27.26
C PHE A 5 -25.33 4.77 -27.56
N PRO A 6 -25.98 5.79 -28.16
CA PRO A 6 -25.36 7.07 -28.47
C PRO A 6 -25.24 7.92 -27.20
N ILE A 7 -24.41 7.49 -26.25
CA ILE A 7 -24.19 8.19 -24.98
C ILE A 7 -23.18 9.33 -25.15
N ASP A 8 -23.34 10.37 -24.34
CA ASP A 8 -22.30 11.37 -24.12
C ASP A 8 -21.37 10.90 -22.98
N ARG A 9 -20.17 10.45 -23.37
CA ARG A 9 -19.15 9.99 -22.43
C ARG A 9 -18.53 11.14 -21.65
N GLN A 10 -18.47 12.34 -22.23
CA GLN A 10 -17.93 13.51 -21.55
C GLN A 10 -18.88 13.94 -20.44
N LEU A 11 -20.19 14.02 -20.73
CA LEU A 11 -21.21 14.28 -19.72
C LEU A 11 -21.12 13.28 -18.56
N SER A 12 -20.93 12.00 -18.86
CA SER A 12 -20.78 10.96 -17.82
C SER A 12 -19.52 11.17 -16.96
N SER A 13 -18.39 11.52 -17.59
CA SER A 13 -17.15 11.84 -16.86
C SER A 13 -17.31 13.07 -15.97
N ASP A 14 -17.95 14.13 -16.47
CA ASP A 14 -18.16 15.37 -15.71
C ASP A 14 -19.08 15.13 -14.50
N LEU A 15 -20.17 14.37 -14.68
CA LEU A 15 -21.09 14.00 -13.59
C LEU A 15 -20.44 13.11 -12.53
N LEU A 16 -19.38 12.38 -12.88
CA LEU A 16 -18.61 11.52 -11.98
C LEU A 16 -17.32 12.19 -11.48
N GLU A 17 -17.10 13.46 -11.81
CA GLU A 17 -15.93 14.25 -11.42
C GLU A 17 -14.59 13.67 -11.94
N PHE A 18 -14.63 12.89 -13.03
CA PHE A 18 -13.43 12.47 -13.75
C PHE A 18 -13.00 13.56 -14.74
N LYS A 19 -11.70 13.81 -14.79
CA LYS A 19 -11.11 14.80 -15.71
C LYS A 19 -11.41 14.53 -17.19
N GLN A 20 -11.43 13.26 -17.58
CA GLN A 20 -11.67 12.83 -18.97
C GLN A 20 -12.06 11.35 -19.03
N PRO A 21 -12.84 10.93 -20.03
CA PRO A 21 -13.08 9.52 -20.29
C PRO A 21 -11.85 8.85 -20.93
N TYR A 22 -11.69 7.54 -20.76
CA TYR A 22 -10.71 6.77 -21.53
C TYR A 22 -10.89 6.95 -23.04
N THR A 23 -9.81 7.11 -23.78
CA THR A 23 -9.86 7.26 -25.25
C THR A 23 -10.12 5.93 -25.95
N ASN A 24 -9.71 4.80 -25.37
CA ASN A 24 -9.84 3.47 -25.94
C ASN A 24 -10.62 2.52 -25.01
N SER A 25 -11.63 1.84 -25.56
CA SER A 25 -12.49 0.96 -24.76
C SER A 25 -11.88 -0.41 -24.44
N LEU A 26 -10.89 -0.88 -25.19
CA LEU A 26 -10.15 -2.11 -24.87
C LEU A 26 -9.20 -1.85 -23.70
N ASP A 27 -8.52 -0.70 -23.73
CA ASP A 27 -7.68 -0.22 -22.63
C ASP A 27 -8.52 -0.01 -21.36
N ALA A 28 -9.62 0.75 -21.43
CA ALA A 28 -10.48 1.05 -20.28
C ALA A 28 -10.96 -0.18 -19.49
N VAL A 29 -11.14 -1.34 -20.13
CA VAL A 29 -11.62 -2.57 -19.46
C VAL A 29 -10.49 -3.48 -18.99
N SER A 30 -9.27 -3.29 -19.52
CA SER A 30 -8.09 -4.11 -19.23
C SER A 30 -7.08 -3.43 -18.31
N ASP A 31 -7.08 -2.10 -18.26
CA ASP A 31 -6.14 -1.29 -17.50
C ASP A 31 -6.25 -1.51 -15.99
N ARG A 32 -5.11 -1.75 -15.35
CA ARG A 32 -4.93 -1.83 -13.89
C ARG A 32 -3.69 -1.07 -13.43
N ASP A 33 -3.13 -0.21 -14.28
CA ASP A 33 -1.90 0.53 -14.02
C ASP A 33 -2.06 1.44 -12.79
N PHE A 34 -3.24 2.06 -12.62
CA PHE A 34 -3.52 2.86 -11.43
C PHE A 34 -3.41 2.07 -10.10
N ILE A 35 -3.71 0.76 -10.12
CA ILE A 35 -3.55 -0.11 -8.94
C ILE A 35 -2.08 -0.47 -8.76
N LEU A 36 -1.37 -0.79 -9.85
CA LEU A 36 0.07 -1.07 -9.81
C LEU A 36 0.86 0.13 -9.29
N GLU A 37 0.55 1.33 -9.76
CA GLU A 37 1.19 2.57 -9.33
C GLU A 37 0.87 2.86 -7.85
N PHE A 38 -0.38 2.69 -7.43
CA PHE A 38 -0.75 2.80 -6.01
C PHE A 38 0.04 1.81 -5.14
N LEU A 39 0.13 0.54 -5.54
CA LEU A 39 0.87 -0.49 -4.80
C LEU A 39 2.38 -0.25 -4.80
N SER A 40 2.94 0.31 -5.88
CA SER A 40 4.33 0.75 -5.96
C SER A 40 4.61 1.86 -4.95
N ASN A 41 3.79 2.92 -4.97
CA ASN A 41 3.91 4.04 -4.04
C ASN A 41 3.73 3.59 -2.58
N ALA A 42 2.75 2.73 -2.30
CA ALA A 42 2.53 2.14 -0.98
C ALA A 42 3.72 1.28 -0.53
N SER A 43 4.35 0.53 -1.44
CA SER A 43 5.54 -0.27 -1.15
C SER A 43 6.71 0.63 -0.75
N ILE A 44 6.96 1.70 -1.50
CA ILE A 44 8.01 2.67 -1.17
C ILE A 44 7.74 3.35 0.18
N LEU A 45 6.49 3.74 0.44
CA LEU A 45 6.09 4.30 1.72
C LEU A 45 6.36 3.33 2.88
N MET A 46 5.95 2.07 2.75
CA MET A 46 6.18 1.05 3.77
C MET A 46 7.69 0.77 3.96
N MET A 47 8.49 0.83 2.91
CA MET A 47 9.95 0.76 3.01
C MET A 47 10.49 1.88 3.91
N HIS A 48 10.09 3.14 3.65
CA HIS A 48 10.51 4.26 4.48
C HIS A 48 10.07 4.11 5.94
N MET A 49 8.82 3.69 6.16
CA MET A 49 8.30 3.41 7.50
C MET A 49 9.07 2.30 8.19
N SER A 50 9.44 1.23 7.48
CA SER A 50 10.17 0.09 8.06
C SER A 50 11.55 0.49 8.56
N ARG A 51 12.27 1.35 7.82
CA ARG A 51 13.56 1.91 8.25
C ARG A 51 13.42 2.81 9.47
N PHE A 52 12.42 3.68 9.49
CA PHE A 52 12.14 4.52 10.66
C PHE A 52 11.80 3.68 11.90
N CYS A 53 11.00 2.62 11.73
CA CYS A 53 10.67 1.70 12.81
C CYS A 53 11.89 0.94 13.33
N GLU A 54 12.82 0.55 12.45
CA GLU A 54 14.08 -0.09 12.86
C GLU A 54 14.93 0.81 13.75
N GLU A 55 15.06 2.09 13.39
CA GLU A 55 15.73 3.08 14.22
C GLU A 55 15.05 3.20 15.59
N MET A 56 13.72 3.30 15.64
CA MET A 56 12.99 3.35 16.91
C MET A 56 13.22 2.11 17.77
N ILE A 57 13.20 0.91 17.18
CA ILE A 57 13.45 -0.36 17.89
C ILE A 57 14.84 -0.33 18.52
N ASN A 58 15.87 0.07 17.75
CA ASN A 58 17.24 0.18 18.25
C ASN A 58 17.37 1.24 19.34
N TRP A 59 16.79 2.43 19.15
CA TRP A 59 16.87 3.54 20.10
C TRP A 59 16.16 3.23 21.43
N CYS A 60 15.15 2.35 21.42
CA CYS A 60 14.45 1.89 22.63
C CYS A 60 15.15 0.70 23.32
N SER A 61 16.18 0.11 22.71
CA SER A 61 16.83 -1.08 23.27
C SER A 61 17.54 -0.77 24.58
N PHE A 62 17.82 -1.81 25.37
CA PHE A 62 18.52 -1.66 26.64
C PHE A 62 19.97 -1.18 26.46
N GLU A 63 20.59 -1.49 25.33
CA GLU A 63 21.96 -1.10 24.99
C GLU A 63 22.06 0.39 24.61
N TYR A 64 21.05 0.94 23.91
CA TYR A 64 21.08 2.32 23.44
C TYR A 64 20.36 3.30 24.37
N GLN A 65 19.12 3.00 24.78
CA GLN A 65 18.30 3.84 25.67
C GLN A 65 18.21 5.33 25.26
N PHE A 66 18.23 5.62 23.95
CA PHE A 66 18.15 7.00 23.47
C PHE A 66 16.76 7.61 23.60
N ILE A 67 15.72 6.77 23.51
CA ILE A 67 14.32 7.19 23.65
C ILE A 67 13.57 6.24 24.59
N THR A 68 12.49 6.73 25.18
CA THR A 68 11.52 5.91 25.90
C THR A 68 10.14 6.18 25.32
N LEU A 69 9.44 5.12 24.90
CA LEU A 69 8.10 5.24 24.35
C LEU A 69 7.04 5.33 25.46
N SER A 70 5.94 6.01 25.14
CA SER A 70 4.76 6.08 26.01
C SER A 70 4.07 4.71 26.08
N ASP A 71 3.48 4.40 27.23
CA ASP A 71 2.74 3.15 27.47
C ASP A 71 1.56 2.97 26.51
N THR A 72 1.03 4.07 25.96
CA THR A 72 -0.03 4.03 24.95
C THR A 72 0.44 3.39 23.63
N PHE A 73 1.74 3.41 23.33
CA PHE A 73 2.32 2.94 22.07
C PHE A 73 3.22 1.69 22.24
N THR A 74 3.27 1.12 23.45
CA THR A 74 4.09 -0.06 23.75
C THR A 74 3.31 -1.08 24.55
N THR A 75 3.61 -2.37 24.38
CA THR A 75 3.19 -3.37 25.37
C THR A 75 4.24 -3.54 26.44
N GLY A 76 3.79 -3.85 27.66
CA GLY A 76 4.66 -4.20 28.78
C GLY A 76 4.66 -5.70 29.07
N SER A 77 5.61 -6.14 29.88
CA SER A 77 5.54 -7.47 30.51
C SER A 77 4.90 -7.35 31.89
N SER A 78 4.00 -8.27 32.23
CA SER A 78 3.42 -8.35 33.59
C SER A 78 4.48 -8.65 34.67
N ILE A 79 5.61 -9.25 34.30
CA ILE A 79 6.72 -9.59 35.21
C ILE A 79 7.79 -8.51 35.23
N MET A 80 7.94 -7.74 34.14
CA MET A 80 8.98 -6.71 33.99
C MET A 80 8.33 -5.35 33.67
N PRO A 81 7.92 -4.57 34.69
CA PRO A 81 7.22 -3.28 34.50
C PRO A 81 8.02 -2.24 33.70
N GLN A 82 9.34 -2.32 33.76
CA GLN A 82 10.26 -1.44 33.04
C GLN A 82 10.44 -1.82 31.56
N LYS A 83 10.06 -3.05 31.18
CA LYS A 83 10.23 -3.53 29.80
C LYS A 83 9.07 -3.02 28.95
N LYS A 84 9.37 -2.08 28.04
CA LYS A 84 8.43 -1.56 27.05
C LYS A 84 8.82 -2.06 25.66
N ASN A 85 7.95 -2.84 25.04
CA ASN A 85 8.18 -3.39 23.71
C ASN A 85 7.64 -2.41 22.65
N PRO A 86 8.42 -2.06 21.62
CA PRO A 86 7.98 -1.21 20.53
C PRO A 86 7.13 -1.98 19.50
N ASP A 87 6.10 -2.71 19.93
CA ASP A 87 5.36 -3.66 19.07
C ASP A 87 4.75 -3.00 17.83
N MET A 88 4.31 -1.74 17.94
CA MET A 88 3.82 -0.97 16.80
C MET A 88 4.89 -0.87 15.70
N ALA A 89 6.13 -0.56 16.06
CA ALA A 89 7.24 -0.45 15.13
C ALA A 89 7.58 -1.82 14.52
N GLU A 90 7.59 -2.88 15.32
CA GLU A 90 7.80 -4.25 14.85
C GLU A 90 6.72 -4.69 13.85
N LEU A 91 5.45 -4.40 14.15
CA LEU A 91 4.32 -4.74 13.29
C LEU A 91 4.34 -3.97 11.97
N ILE A 92 4.66 -2.66 11.99
CA ILE A 92 4.76 -1.84 10.77
C ILE A 92 5.89 -2.38 9.89
N ARG A 93 7.07 -2.63 10.48
CA ARG A 93 8.20 -3.25 9.78
C ARG A 93 7.80 -4.58 9.15
N GLY A 94 7.19 -5.49 9.93
CA GLY A 94 6.74 -6.79 9.43
C GLY A 94 5.67 -6.72 8.33
N LYS A 95 4.72 -5.77 8.42
CA LYS A 95 3.66 -5.58 7.41
C LYS A 95 4.17 -5.07 6.06
N THR A 96 5.39 -4.52 6.00
CA THR A 96 6.02 -4.10 4.74
C THR A 96 6.08 -5.24 3.73
N GLY A 97 6.46 -6.45 4.18
CA GLY A 97 6.53 -7.62 3.31
C GLY A 97 5.19 -8.00 2.68
N ARG A 98 4.07 -7.78 3.40
CA ARG A 98 2.72 -8.01 2.85
C ARG A 98 2.39 -7.04 1.71
N VAL A 99 2.74 -5.76 1.86
CA VAL A 99 2.49 -4.75 0.81
C VAL A 99 3.34 -5.03 -0.42
N TYR A 100 4.60 -5.44 -0.25
CA TYR A 100 5.42 -5.92 -1.37
C TYR A 100 4.77 -7.12 -2.05
N GLY A 101 4.30 -8.10 -1.26
CA GLY A 101 3.59 -9.27 -1.79
C GLY A 101 2.38 -8.90 -2.64
N HIS A 102 1.61 -7.88 -2.26
CA HIS A 102 0.48 -7.40 -3.07
C HIS A 102 0.95 -6.83 -4.42
N LEU A 103 2.01 -5.99 -4.43
CA LEU A 103 2.58 -5.44 -5.67
C LEU A 103 3.09 -6.54 -6.60
N PHE A 104 3.94 -7.44 -6.09
CA PHE A 104 4.48 -8.54 -6.88
C PHE A 104 3.38 -9.50 -7.35
N GLY A 105 2.37 -9.74 -6.51
CA GLY A 105 1.21 -10.53 -6.88
C GLY A 105 0.49 -9.94 -8.09
N LEU A 106 0.17 -8.64 -8.06
CA LEU A 106 -0.53 -8.00 -9.18
C LEU A 106 0.35 -7.90 -10.43
N LEU A 107 1.64 -7.57 -10.30
CA LEU A 107 2.58 -7.59 -11.43
C LEU A 107 2.62 -8.97 -12.10
N THR A 108 2.60 -10.04 -11.29
CA THR A 108 2.61 -11.42 -11.80
C THR A 108 1.32 -11.75 -12.54
N VAL A 109 0.16 -11.32 -12.02
CA VAL A 109 -1.15 -11.52 -12.67
C VAL A 109 -1.23 -10.74 -13.99
N MET A 110 -0.74 -9.50 -14.02
CA MET A 110 -0.83 -8.64 -15.21
C MET A 110 0.17 -9.00 -16.31
N LYS A 111 1.32 -9.61 -15.95
CA LYS A 111 2.37 -9.95 -16.90
C LYS A 111 1.83 -10.87 -18.00
N SER A 112 1.98 -10.43 -19.25
CA SER A 112 1.63 -11.21 -20.46
C SER A 112 0.16 -11.62 -20.53
N LEU A 113 -0.72 -10.91 -19.81
CA LEU A 113 -2.16 -11.11 -19.92
C LEU A 113 -2.63 -10.55 -21.28
N PRO A 114 -3.28 -11.34 -22.15
CA PRO A 114 -3.76 -10.85 -23.44
C PRO A 114 -4.89 -9.84 -23.23
N LEU A 115 -5.05 -8.89 -24.14
CA LEU A 115 -6.21 -7.99 -24.08
C LEU A 115 -7.53 -8.74 -24.35
N ALA A 116 -8.68 -8.29 -23.82
CA ALA A 116 -8.87 -7.13 -22.96
C ALA A 116 -9.16 -7.52 -21.51
N TYR A 117 -10.40 -7.89 -21.18
CA TYR A 117 -10.74 -8.38 -19.86
C TYR A 117 -10.50 -9.89 -19.76
N ASN A 118 -9.83 -10.32 -18.69
CA ASN A 118 -9.65 -11.73 -18.32
C ASN A 118 -10.03 -11.92 -16.86
N LYS A 119 -10.52 -13.11 -16.53
CA LYS A 119 -10.93 -13.48 -15.17
C LYS A 119 -9.73 -13.84 -14.31
#